data_AF-M3B9H9-F1
#
_entry.id   AF-M3B9H9-F1
#
_cell.length_a   1.000
_cell.length_b   1.000
_cell.length_c   1.000
_cell.angle_alpha   90.00
_cell.angle_beta   90.00
_cell.angle_gamma   90.00
#
_symmetry.space_group_name_H-M   'P 1'
#
loop_
_entity.id
_entity.type
_entity.pdbx_description
1 polymer ?
#
loop_
_entity_poly.entity_id
_entity_poly.type
_entity_poly.pdbx_seq_one_letter_code
_entity_poly.pdbx_strand_id
1 'polypeptide(L)'
;MNTGENQAIMHCNQVIMLRFAWLLMIATSGRANEGSRERLNNPPCRFGPTYKEGDIIRIPSPLIQDVLFWDGQFVRPGIGYNHANGMSYDGTLLNQTTGIAPAHGFGRHNFSAASKESLHVMLLAQVLAGSKEAARVVSPISQKMAQKKAYEIMDQKLTTYLAFNETYPGFGGLLPWYNNTFARLTPTTD
;
A
#
# COMPACT_ATOMS: atom_id res chain seq x y z
N MET A 1 22.50 3.05 -13.10
CA MET A 1 22.70 3.43 -11.69
C MET A 1 21.86 4.67 -11.43
N ASN A 2 20.70 4.49 -10.78
CA ASN A 2 19.72 5.56 -10.57
C ASN A 2 19.68 5.84 -9.05
N THR A 3 20.41 6.86 -8.61
CA THR A 3 20.64 7.17 -7.18
C THR A 3 19.62 8.17 -6.60
N GLY A 4 18.61 8.58 -7.37
CA GLY A 4 17.68 9.65 -7.00
C GLY A 4 16.44 9.24 -6.18
N GLU A 5 16.03 7.96 -6.19
CA GLU A 5 14.78 7.54 -5.53
C GLU A 5 14.91 7.28 -4.02
N ASN A 6 16.13 7.10 -3.50
CA ASN A 6 16.35 6.65 -2.12
C ASN A 6 16.41 7.76 -1.06
N GLN A 7 16.44 9.05 -1.45
CA GLN A 7 16.56 10.17 -0.50
C GLN A 7 15.21 10.67 0.08
N ALA A 8 14.07 10.29 -0.49
CA ALA A 8 12.78 10.92 -0.17
C ALA A 8 12.04 10.36 1.06
N ILE A 9 12.55 9.30 1.71
CA ILE A 9 11.81 8.51 2.73
C ILE A 9 11.96 9.11 4.15
N MET A 10 12.72 10.20 4.30
CA MET A 10 13.48 10.48 5.53
C MET A 10 12.71 10.85 6.82
N HIS A 11 11.40 11.16 6.81
CA HIS A 11 10.74 11.74 8.02
C HIS A 11 9.25 11.37 8.23
N CYS A 12 8.76 10.22 7.73
CA CYS A 12 7.32 10.02 7.50
C CYS A 12 6.44 9.47 8.66
N ASN A 13 6.95 8.89 9.75
CA ASN A 13 6.09 8.10 10.67
C ASN A 13 5.96 8.61 12.11
N GLN A 14 4.77 9.15 12.47
CA GLN A 14 4.16 8.98 13.79
C GLN A 14 2.62 9.23 13.76
N VAL A 15 1.88 8.14 14.03
CA VAL A 15 0.59 7.95 14.75
C VAL A 15 -0.68 8.71 14.28
N ILE A 16 -1.76 7.97 13.97
CA ILE A 16 -3.03 7.85 14.76
C ILE A 16 -4.15 7.16 13.95
N MET A 17 -4.69 6.07 14.51
CA MET A 17 -5.99 5.48 14.18
C MET A 17 -7.12 6.32 14.79
N LEU A 18 -8.25 6.50 14.10
CA LEU A 18 -9.58 6.06 14.57
C LEU A 18 -10.68 6.26 13.51
N ARG A 19 -11.77 5.52 13.71
CA ARG A 19 -12.87 5.18 12.79
C ARG A 19 -13.84 6.35 12.54
N PHE A 20 -14.57 6.34 11.41
CA PHE A 20 -16.03 6.12 11.33
C PHE A 20 -16.55 6.25 9.89
N ALA A 21 -17.67 5.58 9.64
CA ALA A 21 -18.24 5.25 8.33
C ALA A 21 -19.48 6.11 7.97
N TRP A 22 -19.93 5.95 6.71
CA TRP A 22 -21.16 6.45 6.05
C TRP A 22 -21.09 7.90 5.50
N LEU A 23 -21.65 8.32 4.35
CA LEU A 23 -22.76 7.86 3.50
C LEU A 23 -22.70 8.49 2.07
N LEU A 24 -22.96 7.68 1.04
CA LEU A 24 -23.62 7.87 -0.29
C LEU A 24 -23.62 9.18 -1.13
N MET A 25 -23.08 9.04 -2.36
CA MET A 25 -23.54 9.45 -3.72
C MET A 25 -24.35 10.75 -3.96
N ILE A 26 -23.82 11.64 -4.83
CA ILE A 26 -24.57 12.26 -5.96
C ILE A 26 -23.64 12.43 -7.17
N ALA A 27 -24.09 11.96 -8.33
CA ALA A 27 -23.47 12.16 -9.63
C ALA A 27 -23.93 13.48 -10.27
N THR A 28 -23.01 14.29 -10.79
CA THR A 28 -23.31 15.29 -11.82
C THR A 28 -22.20 15.37 -12.85
N SER A 29 -22.59 15.12 -14.10
CA SER A 29 -21.80 15.24 -15.31
C SER A 29 -21.39 16.69 -15.58
N GLY A 30 -20.09 16.95 -15.66
CA GLY A 30 -19.53 18.21 -16.14
C GLY A 30 -18.33 17.92 -17.03
N ARG A 31 -18.47 18.16 -18.34
CA ARG A 31 -17.35 18.18 -19.29
C ARG A 31 -16.42 19.34 -18.91
N ALA A 32 -15.16 19.04 -18.62
CA ALA A 32 -14.09 20.01 -18.53
C ALA A 32 -12.90 19.55 -19.38
N ASN A 33 -12.65 20.34 -20.42
CA ASN A 33 -11.40 20.61 -21.13
C ASN A 33 -10.21 19.67 -20.83
N GLU A 34 -9.91 18.76 -21.76
CA GLU A 34 -8.63 18.06 -21.85
C GLU A 34 -7.54 19.05 -22.32
N GLY A 35 -6.69 19.49 -21.41
CA GLY A 35 -5.69 20.49 -21.76
C GLY A 35 -4.76 20.93 -20.65
N SER A 36 -4.25 20.02 -19.82
CA SER A 36 -3.00 20.27 -19.08
C SER A 36 -2.32 18.95 -18.72
N ARG A 37 -1.05 18.82 -19.13
CA ARG A 37 -0.13 17.88 -18.49
C ARG A 37 0.01 18.32 -17.03
N GLU A 38 -0.79 17.76 -16.13
CA GLU A 38 -0.53 17.83 -14.69
C GLU A 38 0.84 17.19 -14.46
N ARG A 39 1.87 18.01 -14.22
CA ARG A 39 2.96 17.54 -13.38
C ARG A 39 2.29 17.21 -12.05
N LEU A 40 2.24 15.93 -11.71
CA LEU A 40 1.89 15.47 -10.37
C LEU A 40 2.89 16.13 -9.42
N ASN A 41 2.55 17.30 -8.88
CA ASN A 41 3.32 17.94 -7.83
C ASN A 41 3.11 17.09 -6.58
N ASN A 42 3.99 16.12 -6.40
CA ASN A 42 3.99 15.24 -5.25
C ASN A 42 4.12 16.08 -3.97
N PRO A 43 3.32 15.80 -2.92
CA PRO A 43 3.40 16.53 -1.67
C PRO A 43 4.76 16.33 -0.97
N PRO A 44 5.24 17.31 -0.19
CA PRO A 44 6.44 17.12 0.62
C PRO A 44 6.23 15.98 1.64
N CYS A 45 7.29 15.26 2.02
CA CYS A 45 7.20 14.16 3.00
C CYS A 45 6.61 14.62 4.34
N ARG A 46 7.03 15.79 4.81
CA ARG A 46 6.49 16.42 6.02
C ARG A 46 5.33 17.37 5.70
N PHE A 47 4.30 16.89 4.99
CA PHE A 47 3.14 17.70 4.62
C PHE A 47 2.21 18.01 5.82
N GLY A 48 2.18 17.18 6.86
CA GLY A 48 1.23 17.34 7.99
C GLY A 48 1.14 18.78 8.55
N PRO A 49 2.27 19.42 8.91
CA PRO A 49 2.27 20.80 9.43
C PRO A 49 1.83 21.88 8.44
N THR A 50 1.70 21.60 7.13
CA THR A 50 1.21 22.58 6.15
C THR A 50 -0.31 22.75 6.19
N TYR A 51 -1.02 21.86 6.88
CA TYR A 51 -2.47 21.89 7.06
C TYR A 51 -2.85 22.51 8.40
N LYS A 52 -3.83 23.42 8.39
CA LYS A 52 -4.46 23.92 9.61
C LYS A 52 -5.72 23.12 9.89
N GLU A 53 -6.05 22.93 11.17
CA GLU A 53 -7.22 22.16 11.60
C GLU A 53 -8.53 22.64 10.93
N GLY A 54 -8.75 23.96 10.89
CA GLY A 54 -9.93 24.53 10.25
C GLY A 54 -10.03 24.24 8.74
N ASP A 55 -8.90 24.10 8.05
CA ASP A 55 -8.87 23.73 6.64
C ASP A 55 -9.18 22.24 6.44
N ILE A 56 -8.69 21.38 7.34
CA ILE A 56 -8.98 19.94 7.32
C ILE A 56 -10.47 19.68 7.54
N ILE A 57 -11.08 20.33 8.53
CA ILE A 57 -12.51 20.17 8.85
C ILE A 57 -13.38 20.65 7.67
N ARG A 58 -13.00 21.76 7.02
CA ARG A 58 -13.79 22.36 5.93
C ARG A 58 -13.62 21.61 4.60
N ILE A 59 -12.39 21.22 4.25
CA ILE A 59 -12.06 20.58 2.98
C ILE A 59 -10.97 19.52 3.22
N PRO A 60 -11.33 18.28 3.61
CA PRO A 60 -10.36 17.25 3.97
C PRO A 60 -9.64 16.63 2.78
N SER A 61 -10.17 16.78 1.56
CA SER A 61 -9.69 16.06 0.38
C SER A 61 -8.20 16.27 0.07
N PRO A 62 -7.62 17.48 0.15
CA PRO A 62 -6.18 17.65 -0.11
C PRO A 62 -5.31 16.90 0.91
N LEU A 63 -5.66 16.94 2.20
CA LEU A 63 -4.96 16.15 3.22
C LEU A 63 -5.04 14.66 2.90
N ILE A 64 -6.22 14.14 2.56
CA ILE A 64 -6.42 12.74 2.21
C ILE A 64 -5.56 12.36 0.99
N GLN A 65 -5.53 13.20 -0.05
CA GLN A 65 -4.69 12.93 -1.22
C GLN A 65 -3.20 12.88 -0.86
N ASP A 66 -2.75 13.72 0.06
CA ASP A 66 -1.34 13.71 0.48
C ASP A 66 -1.00 12.49 1.34
N VAL A 67 -1.90 12.11 2.25
CA VAL A 67 -1.81 10.86 3.03
C VAL A 67 -1.74 9.65 2.10
N LEU A 68 -2.68 9.52 1.15
CA LEU A 68 -2.71 8.37 0.23
C LEU A 68 -1.46 8.29 -0.65
N PHE A 69 -0.88 9.43 -1.03
CA PHE A 69 0.37 9.45 -1.78
C PHE A 69 1.55 8.89 -0.95
N TRP A 70 1.64 9.31 0.31
CA TRP A 70 2.72 8.87 1.21
C TRP A 70 2.49 7.46 1.77
N ASP A 71 1.25 7.03 2.02
CA ASP A 71 0.92 5.64 2.35
C ASP A 71 1.23 4.69 1.19
N GLY A 72 1.05 5.16 -0.06
CA GLY A 72 1.48 4.43 -1.25
C GLY A 72 2.99 4.13 -1.27
N GLN A 73 3.79 4.85 -0.50
CA GLN A 73 5.22 4.58 -0.34
C GLN A 73 5.48 3.28 0.45
N PHE A 74 4.52 2.82 1.26
CA PHE A 74 4.57 1.53 1.96
C PHE A 74 4.11 0.37 1.05
N VAL A 75 3.11 0.58 0.20
CA VAL A 75 2.54 -0.43 -0.70
C VAL A 75 3.44 -0.64 -1.92
N ARG A 76 4.68 -1.08 -1.66
CA ARG A 76 5.71 -1.32 -2.68
C ARG A 76 6.43 -2.66 -2.47
N PRO A 77 6.92 -3.27 -3.57
CA PRO A 77 7.82 -4.41 -3.54
C PRO A 77 8.94 -4.28 -2.51
N GLY A 78 9.10 -5.30 -1.67
CA GLY A 78 10.19 -5.39 -0.70
C GLY A 78 9.99 -4.59 0.59
N ILE A 79 8.94 -3.76 0.66
CA ILE A 79 8.54 -3.00 1.86
C ILE A 79 7.25 -3.56 2.44
N GLY A 80 6.11 -3.32 1.79
CA GLY A 80 4.80 -3.78 2.27
C GLY A 80 4.44 -5.19 1.82
N TYR A 81 5.02 -5.67 0.72
CA TYR A 81 4.77 -7.01 0.20
C TYR A 81 5.96 -7.58 -0.55
N ASN A 82 5.99 -8.90 -0.69
CA ASN A 82 7.01 -9.63 -1.42
C ASN A 82 6.65 -9.70 -2.91
N HIS A 83 7.51 -9.14 -3.76
CA HIS A 83 7.28 -9.09 -5.21
C HIS A 83 7.31 -10.46 -5.90
N ALA A 84 7.93 -11.47 -5.27
CA ALA A 84 8.09 -12.78 -5.86
C ALA A 84 6.81 -13.63 -5.76
N ASN A 85 5.93 -13.32 -4.80
CA ASN A 85 4.75 -14.14 -4.50
C ASN A 85 3.48 -13.31 -4.16
N GLY A 86 3.57 -11.98 -4.17
CA GLY A 86 2.45 -11.08 -3.88
C GLY A 86 2.02 -11.00 -2.41
N MET A 87 2.69 -11.70 -1.49
CA MET A 87 2.29 -11.85 -0.08
C MET A 87 2.72 -10.66 0.78
N SER A 88 1.88 -10.21 1.72
CA SER A 88 2.24 -9.10 2.62
C SER A 88 3.39 -9.44 3.56
N TYR A 89 4.12 -8.42 3.95
CA TYR A 89 4.89 -8.44 5.20
C TYR A 89 4.04 -7.81 6.31
N ASP A 90 4.30 -8.17 7.57
CA ASP A 90 3.73 -7.44 8.71
C ASP A 90 4.18 -5.97 8.71
N GLY A 91 5.44 -5.73 8.35
CA GLY A 91 6.01 -4.40 8.20
C GLY A 91 7.52 -4.43 8.00
N THR A 92 8.15 -3.27 8.14
CA THR A 92 9.60 -3.14 8.16
C THR A 92 10.03 -2.11 9.19
N LEU A 93 11.15 -2.37 9.84
CA LEU A 93 11.83 -1.35 10.63
C LEU A 93 12.37 -0.25 9.73
N LEU A 94 12.49 0.94 10.29
CA LEU A 94 13.13 2.10 9.68
C LEU A 94 14.38 2.43 10.48
N ASN A 95 15.42 2.92 9.80
CA ASN A 95 16.57 3.50 10.48
C ASN A 95 16.12 4.70 11.32
N GLN A 96 16.51 4.76 12.59
CA GLN A 96 16.01 5.78 13.52
C GLN A 96 16.43 7.20 13.14
N THR A 97 17.62 7.38 12.55
CA THR A 97 18.15 8.68 12.16
C THR A 97 17.62 9.11 10.80
N THR A 98 17.58 8.18 9.84
CA THR A 98 17.25 8.50 8.45
C THR A 98 15.82 8.18 8.07
N GLY A 99 15.02 7.50 8.89
CA GLY A 99 13.67 7.07 8.53
C GLY A 99 13.57 6.14 7.31
N ILE A 100 14.70 5.71 6.72
CA ILE A 100 14.74 4.86 5.53
C ILE A 100 14.70 3.39 5.95
N ALA A 101 13.92 2.58 5.24
CA ALA A 101 13.93 1.13 5.41
C ALA A 101 15.33 0.57 5.04
N PRO A 102 15.96 -0.26 5.88
CA PRO A 102 17.29 -0.78 5.57
C PRO A 102 17.31 -1.57 4.25
N ALA A 103 18.44 -1.51 3.56
CA ALA A 103 18.62 -2.20 2.29
C ALA A 103 18.51 -3.74 2.46
N HIS A 104 18.19 -4.42 1.37
CA HIS A 104 18.16 -5.89 1.28
C HIS A 104 17.20 -6.59 2.26
N GLY A 105 16.16 -5.89 2.75
CA GLY A 105 15.16 -6.45 3.64
C GLY A 105 15.63 -6.64 5.08
N PHE A 106 16.75 -6.04 5.49
CA PHE A 106 17.17 -6.04 6.88
C PHE A 106 16.15 -5.30 7.75
N GLY A 107 15.76 -5.88 8.88
CA GLY A 107 14.70 -5.33 9.75
C GLY A 107 13.28 -5.45 9.17
N ARG A 108 13.10 -6.08 8.00
CA ARG A 108 11.77 -6.44 7.51
C ARG A 108 11.21 -7.58 8.34
N HIS A 109 9.96 -7.47 8.75
CA HIS A 109 9.25 -8.57 9.37
C HIS A 109 8.91 -9.57 8.27
N ASN A 110 9.79 -10.54 8.03
CA ASN A 110 9.60 -11.59 7.02
C ASN A 110 8.52 -12.61 7.44
N PHE A 111 7.55 -12.19 8.24
CA PHE A 111 6.36 -12.92 8.60
C PHE A 111 5.15 -12.04 8.39
N SER A 112 3.98 -12.65 8.24
CA SER A 112 2.71 -11.94 8.22
C SER A 112 1.58 -12.92 8.56
N ALA A 113 0.33 -12.48 8.40
CA ALA A 113 -0.86 -13.26 8.69
C ALA A 113 -2.05 -12.82 7.84
N ALA A 114 -3.11 -13.63 7.84
CA ALA A 114 -4.35 -13.33 7.12
C ALA A 114 -4.95 -11.95 7.46
N SER A 115 -4.70 -11.43 8.67
CA SER A 115 -5.14 -10.09 9.08
C SER A 115 -4.48 -8.93 8.34
N LYS A 116 -3.27 -9.11 7.81
CA LYS A 116 -2.57 -8.10 6.99
C LYS A 116 -2.95 -8.26 5.53
N GLU A 117 -3.12 -9.51 5.12
CA GLU A 117 -3.61 -9.87 3.80
C GLU A 117 -5.00 -9.28 3.53
N SER A 118 -5.90 -9.27 4.53
CA SER A 118 -7.22 -8.66 4.36
C SER A 118 -7.15 -7.16 4.07
N LEU A 119 -6.27 -6.41 4.75
CA LEU A 119 -6.04 -4.98 4.47
C LEU A 119 -5.53 -4.77 3.04
N HIS A 120 -4.56 -5.58 2.61
CA HIS A 120 -3.99 -5.48 1.27
C HIS A 120 -5.03 -5.84 0.20
N VAL A 121 -5.77 -6.95 0.37
CA VAL A 121 -6.83 -7.38 -0.55
C VAL A 121 -7.95 -6.34 -0.65
N MET A 122 -8.37 -5.73 0.47
CA MET A 122 -9.36 -4.65 0.48
C MET A 122 -8.90 -3.45 -0.37
N LEU A 123 -7.64 -3.04 -0.24
CA LEU A 123 -7.06 -1.97 -1.06
C LEU A 123 -7.06 -2.36 -2.54
N LEU A 124 -6.54 -3.55 -2.89
CA LEU A 124 -6.44 -3.99 -4.28
C LEU A 124 -7.82 -4.15 -4.93
N ALA A 125 -8.83 -4.59 -4.19
CA ALA A 125 -10.21 -4.66 -4.65
C ALA A 125 -10.76 -3.27 -5.02
N GLN A 126 -10.49 -2.24 -4.20
CA GLN A 126 -10.89 -0.86 -4.50
C GLN A 126 -10.18 -0.32 -5.75
N VAL A 127 -8.90 -0.67 -5.94
CA VAL A 127 -8.18 -0.32 -7.17
C VAL A 127 -8.84 -0.95 -8.40
N LEU A 128 -9.13 -2.25 -8.34
CA LEU A 128 -9.78 -2.98 -9.44
C LEU A 128 -11.18 -2.42 -9.74
N ALA A 129 -11.93 -2.02 -8.70
CA ALA A 129 -13.22 -1.35 -8.83
C ALA A 129 -13.13 0.08 -9.41
N GLY A 130 -11.92 0.62 -9.59
CA GLY A 130 -11.68 1.92 -10.23
C GLY A 130 -11.68 3.12 -9.28
N SER A 131 -11.49 2.92 -7.96
CA SER A 131 -11.31 4.04 -7.03
C SER A 131 -10.03 4.81 -7.37
N LYS A 132 -10.16 6.13 -7.55
CA LYS A 132 -9.03 7.03 -7.83
C LYS A 132 -8.13 7.18 -6.60
N GLU A 133 -8.72 7.19 -5.41
CA GLU A 133 -8.05 7.25 -4.13
C GLU A 133 -7.18 6.01 -3.91
N ALA A 134 -7.74 4.82 -4.11
CA ALA A 134 -6.99 3.57 -4.01
C ALA A 134 -5.89 3.50 -5.09
N ALA A 135 -6.19 3.94 -6.31
CA ALA A 135 -5.21 3.98 -7.39
C ALA A 135 -4.02 4.88 -7.05
N ARG A 136 -4.22 5.98 -6.33
CA ARG A 136 -3.15 6.87 -5.86
C ARG A 136 -2.18 6.16 -4.92
N VAL A 137 -2.68 5.26 -4.07
CA VAL A 137 -1.85 4.44 -3.17
C VAL A 137 -0.98 3.47 -3.96
N VAL A 138 -1.55 2.75 -4.93
CA VAL A 138 -0.82 1.68 -5.66
C VAL A 138 0.05 2.20 -6.81
N SER A 139 -0.40 3.25 -7.50
CA SER A 139 0.31 3.85 -8.62
C SER A 139 -0.21 5.27 -8.91
N PRO A 140 0.46 6.33 -8.42
CA PRO A 140 -0.01 7.71 -8.62
C PRO A 140 0.05 8.18 -10.08
N ILE A 141 0.67 7.40 -10.98
CA ILE A 141 0.85 7.74 -12.40
C ILE A 141 -0.47 7.71 -13.18
N SER A 142 -1.26 6.64 -13.03
CA SER A 142 -2.55 6.50 -13.71
C SER A 142 -3.38 5.34 -13.15
N GLN A 143 -4.71 5.47 -13.24
CA GLN A 143 -5.66 4.45 -12.81
C GLN A 143 -5.46 3.11 -13.53
N LYS A 144 -5.22 3.12 -14.85
CA LYS A 144 -5.00 1.89 -15.63
C LYS A 144 -3.76 1.13 -15.17
N MET A 145 -2.68 1.84 -14.85
CA MET A 145 -1.46 1.22 -14.31
C MET A 145 -1.69 0.66 -12.90
N ALA A 146 -2.45 1.36 -12.06
CA ALA A 146 -2.82 0.86 -10.74
C ALA A 146 -3.63 -0.44 -10.84
N GLN A 147 -4.64 -0.47 -11.71
CA GLN A 147 -5.48 -1.66 -11.96
C GLN A 147 -4.66 -2.84 -12.48
N LYS A 148 -3.76 -2.61 -13.44
CA LYS A 148 -2.86 -3.66 -13.93
C LYS A 148 -2.00 -4.25 -12.81
N LYS A 149 -1.36 -3.40 -12.00
CA LYS A 149 -0.56 -3.85 -10.84
C LYS A 149 -1.41 -4.62 -9.83
N ALA A 150 -2.61 -4.14 -9.52
CA ALA A 150 -3.49 -4.79 -8.57
C ALA A 150 -3.91 -6.19 -9.04
N TYR A 151 -4.21 -6.34 -10.32
CA TYR A 151 -4.49 -7.64 -10.93
C TYR A 151 -3.28 -8.58 -10.81
N GLU A 152 -2.09 -8.12 -11.20
CA GLU A 152 -0.85 -8.91 -11.13
C GLU A 152 -0.53 -9.38 -9.71
N ILE A 153 -0.72 -8.51 -8.70
CA ILE A 153 -0.48 -8.86 -7.29
C ILE A 153 -1.52 -9.90 -6.80
N MET A 154 -2.80 -9.72 -7.14
CA MET A 154 -3.87 -10.66 -6.73
C MET A 154 -3.68 -12.04 -7.37
N ASP A 155 -3.26 -12.09 -8.64
CA ASP A 155 -2.97 -13.33 -9.37
C ASP A 155 -1.79 -14.10 -8.75
N GLN A 156 -0.69 -13.41 -8.44
CA GLN A 156 0.44 -13.99 -7.72
C GLN A 156 0.06 -14.49 -6.32
N LYS A 157 -0.76 -13.71 -5.60
CA LYS A 157 -1.24 -14.06 -4.26
C LYS A 157 -2.08 -15.34 -4.29
N LEU A 158 -3.01 -15.45 -5.24
CA LEU A 158 -3.83 -16.65 -5.39
C LEU A 158 -2.96 -17.87 -5.71
N THR A 159 -2.01 -17.73 -6.64
CA THR A 159 -1.05 -18.80 -6.97
C THR A 159 -0.30 -19.28 -5.72
N THR A 160 0.12 -18.33 -4.87
CA THR A 160 0.84 -18.62 -3.63
C THR A 160 -0.04 -19.30 -2.59
N TYR A 161 -1.31 -18.89 -2.47
CA TYR A 161 -2.27 -19.53 -1.54
C TYR A 161 -2.55 -20.98 -1.95
N LEU A 162 -2.74 -21.23 -3.25
CA LEU A 162 -2.97 -22.57 -3.78
C LEU A 162 -1.76 -23.48 -3.53
N ALA A 163 -0.54 -22.99 -3.79
CA ALA A 163 0.69 -23.73 -3.50
C ALA A 163 0.88 -24.01 -2.00
N PHE A 164 0.53 -23.06 -1.13
CA PHE A 164 0.55 -23.26 0.32
C PHE A 164 -0.45 -24.35 0.74
N ASN A 165 -1.68 -24.30 0.22
CA ASN A 165 -2.71 -25.30 0.53
C ASN A 165 -2.34 -26.71 0.03
N GLU A 166 -1.70 -26.82 -1.14
CA GLU A 166 -1.19 -28.09 -1.65
C GLU A 166 -0.08 -28.67 -0.74
N THR A 167 0.80 -27.80 -0.24
CA THR A 167 1.93 -28.21 0.62
C THR A 167 1.49 -28.50 2.05
N TYR A 168 0.52 -27.74 2.57
CA TYR A 168 0.03 -27.81 3.95
C TYR A 168 -1.50 -27.94 4.02
N PRO A 169 -2.09 -29.04 3.51
CA PRO A 169 -3.54 -29.19 3.41
C PRO A 169 -4.25 -29.25 4.77
N GLY A 170 -3.52 -29.54 5.85
CA GLY A 170 -4.05 -29.58 7.22
C GLY A 170 -4.61 -28.23 7.72
N PHE A 171 -4.26 -27.10 7.08
CA PHE A 171 -4.86 -25.80 7.37
C PHE A 171 -6.22 -25.58 6.68
N GLY A 172 -6.66 -26.49 5.81
CA GLY A 172 -7.98 -26.43 5.19
C GLY A 172 -8.24 -25.17 4.34
N GLY A 173 -7.22 -24.69 3.62
CA GLY A 173 -7.29 -23.46 2.84
C GLY A 173 -7.15 -22.16 3.64
N LEU A 174 -6.97 -22.23 4.96
CA LEU A 174 -6.69 -21.08 5.81
C LEU A 174 -5.18 -20.79 5.87
N LEU A 175 -4.84 -19.55 6.24
CA LEU A 175 -3.46 -19.13 6.45
C LEU A 175 -3.18 -18.94 7.95
N PRO A 176 -2.16 -19.61 8.51
CA PRO A 176 -1.64 -19.28 9.84
C PRO A 176 -0.86 -17.95 9.79
N TRP A 177 -0.16 -17.63 10.87
CA TRP A 177 1.03 -16.79 10.73
C TRP A 177 2.05 -17.53 9.86
N TYR A 178 2.56 -16.86 8.84
CA TYR A 178 3.44 -17.47 7.84
C TYR A 178 4.75 -16.71 7.71
N ASN A 179 5.82 -17.45 7.42
CA ASN A 179 7.09 -16.91 6.95
C ASN A 179 6.99 -16.59 5.45
N ASN A 180 7.45 -15.40 5.08
CA ASN A 180 7.41 -14.83 3.75
C ASN A 180 8.81 -14.37 3.27
N THR A 181 9.87 -15.00 3.78
CA THR A 181 11.26 -14.69 3.37
C THR A 181 11.51 -15.04 1.90
N PHE A 182 10.95 -16.16 1.44
CA PHE A 182 11.15 -16.71 0.10
C PHE A 182 9.83 -16.73 -0.70
N ALA A 183 9.87 -17.27 -1.93
CA ALA A 183 8.70 -17.35 -2.79
C ALA A 183 7.59 -18.25 -2.21
N ARG A 184 7.95 -19.38 -1.58
CA ARG A 184 6.98 -20.28 -0.95
C ARG A 184 6.76 -19.92 0.51
N LEU A 185 5.50 -19.95 0.93
CA LEU A 185 5.13 -19.76 2.32
C LEU A 185 5.42 -21.01 3.15
N THR A 186 5.80 -20.80 4.40
CA THR A 186 5.81 -21.84 5.45
C THR A 186 5.12 -21.26 6.67
N PRO A 187 4.53 -22.08 7.56
CA PRO A 187 4.11 -21.60 8.88
C PRO A 187 5.30 -20.99 9.64
N THR A 188 5.04 -20.05 10.56
CA THR A 188 6.04 -19.67 11.58
C THR A 188 6.22 -20.79 12.61
N THR A 189 7.28 -20.72 13.43
CA THR A 189 7.67 -21.79 14.37
C THR A 189 7.06 -21.67 15.77
N ASP A 190 6.17 -20.70 15.99
CA ASP A 190 5.58 -20.42 17.32
C ASP A 190 4.68 -21.55 17.84
#